data_AF-B8L4E3-F1
#
_entry.id   AF-B8L4E3-F1
#
_cell.length_a   1.000
_cell.length_b   1.000
_cell.length_c   1.000
_cell.angle_alpha   90.00
_cell.angle_beta   90.00
_cell.angle_gamma   90.00
#
_symmetry.space_group_name_H-M   'P 1'
#
loop_
_entity.id
_entity.type
_entity.pdbx_description
1 polymer ?
#
loop_
_entity_poly.entity_id
_entity_poly.type
_entity_poly.pdbx_seq_one_letter_code
_entity_poly.pdbx_strand_id
1 'polypeptide(L)'
;MLIVEGLDRLSRAEPIQAQAQLAQIINAGITVVTASDGREYNRAGLKAQPMDLVYSLLVMIRAHEESDTKSKRVRAAIHRQCQGWIAGTWRGVIRNGRDPHWLELTKPGEFKLVPERAEAVRLAVRMFREGNGAVTIMRALEEQGLQITNGGNPAGQLYKIVRNRALVGEKVLEVEGQEYRLPGYYPPLLTAEEFADLQHVAGQRIRRKGTSEIPSLIAGMRVTYCGYCGSAMVAQNLMNRGRRADGQPQHGHRRMICVGNSQGSGCAVSGSCSVVPIEHALMTFCADQMNLTRLHEGGNREASISGQLAVARAAVADTTAKIEKVTDALLSAAAGQAPAAFMRRARELEETLAGQQAEVDALEHELSSAAATPPPALAQAWADLVEGVRALDYDARIKARQMVADTFERIAIYHRGIEPVQTRSWKGTIDLVLVAKRGSTRVLHVDRQTGEWRAGEELTTEALPAPL
;
A
#
# COMPACT_ATOMS: atom_id res chain seq x y z
N MET A 1 20.23 -43.76 -22.98
CA MET A 1 21.49 -42.99 -23.02
C MET A 1 21.14 -41.51 -22.90
N LEU A 2 21.84 -40.76 -22.05
CA LEU A 2 21.64 -39.33 -21.81
C LEU A 2 22.95 -38.61 -22.13
N ILE A 3 22.92 -37.62 -23.02
CA ILE A 3 24.09 -36.79 -23.34
C ILE A 3 23.90 -35.42 -22.69
N VAL A 4 24.91 -34.94 -21.96
CA VAL A 4 24.93 -33.62 -21.32
C VAL A 4 26.20 -32.87 -21.69
N GLU A 5 26.13 -31.54 -21.79
CA GLU A 5 27.28 -30.68 -22.09
C GLU A 5 28.39 -30.84 -21.03
N GLY A 6 28.00 -30.89 -19.76
CA GLY A 6 28.85 -31.11 -18.59
C GLY A 6 27.99 -31.54 -17.38
N LEU A 7 28.60 -32.09 -16.33
CA LEU A 7 27.85 -32.61 -15.17
C LEU A 7 27.17 -31.51 -14.35
N ASP A 8 27.66 -30.28 -14.41
CA ASP A 8 27.05 -29.09 -13.83
C ASP A 8 25.68 -28.74 -14.46
N ARG A 9 25.36 -29.30 -15.64
CA ARG A 9 24.05 -29.17 -16.29
C ARG A 9 23.01 -30.16 -15.78
N LEU A 10 23.45 -31.23 -15.13
CA LEU A 10 22.57 -32.27 -14.60
C LEU A 10 21.78 -31.75 -13.38
N SER A 11 22.38 -30.85 -12.60
CA SER A 11 21.77 -30.25 -11.42
C SER A 11 22.41 -28.90 -11.09
N ARG A 12 21.58 -27.91 -10.70
CA ARG A 12 22.04 -26.63 -10.13
C ARG A 12 22.26 -26.68 -8.62
N ALA A 13 22.05 -27.85 -8.03
CA ALA A 13 22.19 -28.09 -6.60
C ALA A 13 23.67 -28.18 -6.19
N GLU A 14 23.92 -28.22 -4.89
CA GLU A 14 25.27 -28.45 -4.37
C GLU A 14 25.84 -29.78 -4.90
N PRO A 15 27.17 -29.89 -5.08
CA PRO A 15 27.82 -31.04 -5.73
C PRO A 15 27.41 -32.41 -5.18
N ILE A 16 27.14 -32.52 -3.87
CA ILE A 16 26.69 -33.76 -3.21
C ILE A 16 25.30 -34.19 -3.72
N GLN A 17 24.39 -33.24 -3.90
CA GLN A 17 23.04 -33.52 -4.40
C GLN A 17 23.06 -33.86 -5.88
N ALA A 18 23.88 -33.16 -6.67
CA ALA A 18 24.11 -33.46 -8.08
C ALA A 18 24.67 -34.88 -8.28
N GLN A 19 25.59 -35.31 -7.41
CA GLN A 19 26.14 -36.66 -7.41
C GLN A 19 25.09 -37.74 -7.08
N ALA A 20 24.23 -37.49 -6.09
CA ALA A 20 23.13 -38.39 -5.77
C ALA A 20 22.18 -38.59 -6.97
N GLN A 21 21.90 -37.51 -7.69
CA GLN A 21 21.07 -37.53 -8.90
C GLN A 21 21.74 -38.30 -10.04
N LEU A 22 23.05 -38.12 -10.27
CA LEU A 22 23.82 -38.91 -11.23
C LEU A 22 23.77 -40.40 -10.88
N ALA A 23 23.97 -40.75 -9.61
CA ALA A 23 23.91 -42.13 -9.14
C ALA A 23 22.52 -42.76 -9.35
N GLN A 24 21.44 -42.01 -9.13
CA GLN A 24 20.07 -42.48 -9.41
C GLN A 24 19.86 -42.80 -10.89
N ILE A 25 20.29 -41.92 -11.79
CA ILE A 25 20.16 -42.11 -13.25
C ILE A 25 20.91 -43.37 -13.69
N ILE A 26 22.14 -43.55 -13.20
CA ILE A 26 22.96 -44.72 -13.53
C ILE A 26 22.33 -46.01 -12.96
N ASN A 27 21.79 -45.96 -11.73
CA ASN A 27 21.13 -47.11 -11.12
C ASN A 27 19.85 -47.51 -11.85
N ALA A 28 19.19 -46.58 -12.54
CA ALA A 28 18.07 -46.86 -13.45
C ALA A 28 18.52 -47.49 -14.80
N GLY A 29 19.82 -47.77 -14.98
CA GLY A 29 20.36 -48.42 -16.18
C GLY A 29 20.66 -47.46 -17.32
N ILE A 30 20.66 -46.15 -17.08
CA ILE A 30 20.89 -45.13 -18.10
C ILE A 30 22.39 -44.76 -18.12
N THR A 31 23.04 -44.93 -19.28
CA THR A 31 24.38 -44.38 -19.54
C THR A 31 24.31 -42.86 -19.70
N VAL A 32 25.10 -42.13 -18.92
CA VAL A 32 25.27 -40.67 -19.01
C VAL A 32 26.60 -40.38 -19.71
N VAL A 33 26.59 -39.54 -20.73
CA VAL A 33 27.79 -39.14 -21.48
C VAL A 33 27.97 -37.64 -21.37
N THR A 34 29.16 -37.19 -21.01
CA THR A 34 29.53 -35.77 -20.92
C THR A 34 30.25 -35.33 -22.19
N ALA A 35 29.73 -34.30 -22.86
CA ALA A 35 30.30 -33.81 -24.12
C ALA A 35 31.59 -33.00 -23.91
N SER A 36 31.77 -32.37 -22.74
CA SER A 36 32.94 -31.56 -22.39
C SER A 36 34.25 -32.35 -22.30
N ASP A 37 34.19 -33.61 -21.87
CA ASP A 37 35.36 -34.46 -21.62
C ASP A 37 35.22 -35.89 -22.19
N GLY A 38 34.13 -36.18 -22.89
CA GLY A 38 33.88 -37.44 -23.59
C GLY A 38 33.70 -38.66 -22.67
N ARG A 39 33.47 -38.46 -21.37
CA ARG A 39 33.37 -39.55 -20.40
C ARG A 39 32.00 -40.20 -20.40
N GLU A 40 31.98 -41.53 -20.27
CA GLU A 40 30.76 -42.31 -20.14
C GLU A 40 30.61 -42.86 -18.71
N TYR A 41 29.50 -42.52 -18.07
CA TYR A 41 29.12 -42.99 -16.75
C TYR A 41 27.98 -44.01 -16.88
N ASN A 42 28.29 -45.28 -16.61
CA ASN A 42 27.32 -46.36 -16.56
C ASN A 42 27.67 -47.35 -15.44
N ARG A 43 26.73 -48.23 -15.10
CA ARG A 43 26.86 -49.14 -13.95
C ARG A 43 28.03 -50.11 -14.07
N ALA A 44 28.32 -50.59 -15.29
CA ALA A 44 29.43 -51.52 -15.53
C ALA A 44 30.79 -50.80 -15.42
N GLY A 45 30.91 -49.62 -16.04
CA GLY A 45 32.10 -48.78 -16.00
C GLY A 45 32.45 -48.34 -14.60
N LEU A 46 31.47 -47.86 -13.82
CA LEU A 46 31.70 -47.43 -12.44
C LEU A 46 32.05 -48.58 -11.48
N LYS A 47 31.58 -49.81 -11.75
CA LYS A 47 31.98 -50.99 -10.98
C LYS A 47 33.44 -51.36 -11.27
N ALA A 48 33.89 -51.20 -12.51
CA ALA A 48 35.26 -51.47 -12.92
C ALA A 48 36.24 -50.36 -12.48
N GLN A 49 35.80 -49.10 -12.49
CA GLN A 49 36.62 -47.92 -12.20
C GLN A 49 35.88 -46.95 -11.26
N PRO A 50 35.85 -47.24 -9.94
CA PRO A 50 35.17 -46.39 -8.97
C PRO A 50 35.68 -44.94 -8.92
N MET A 51 36.93 -44.71 -9.34
CA MET A 51 37.57 -43.39 -9.36
C MET A 51 36.90 -42.39 -10.31
N ASP A 52 36.19 -42.86 -11.35
CA ASP A 52 35.47 -41.96 -12.26
C ASP A 52 34.33 -41.21 -11.57
N LEU A 53 33.74 -41.83 -10.54
CA LEU A 53 32.72 -41.19 -9.69
C LEU A 53 33.33 -40.12 -8.77
N VAL A 54 34.59 -40.28 -8.36
CA VAL A 54 35.31 -39.25 -7.59
C VAL A 54 35.70 -38.08 -8.48
N TYR A 55 36.17 -38.38 -9.70
CA TYR A 55 36.50 -37.38 -10.70
C TYR A 55 35.27 -36.54 -11.09
N SER A 56 34.12 -37.19 -11.30
CA SER A 56 32.85 -36.51 -11.60
C SER A 56 32.47 -35.49 -10.52
N LEU A 57 32.64 -35.88 -9.25
CA LEU A 57 32.37 -35.01 -8.10
C LEU A 57 33.35 -33.82 -8.05
N LEU A 58 34.64 -34.04 -8.27
CA LEU A 58 35.64 -32.96 -8.28
C LEU A 58 35.38 -31.93 -9.39
N VAL A 59 34.97 -32.38 -10.58
CA VAL A 59 34.58 -31.48 -11.69
C VAL A 59 33.36 -30.64 -11.31
N MET A 60 32.35 -31.24 -10.68
CA MET A 60 31.17 -30.52 -10.20
C MET A 60 31.49 -29.53 -9.08
N ILE A 61 32.37 -29.88 -8.14
CA ILE A 61 32.85 -28.98 -7.08
C ILE A 61 33.53 -27.76 -7.69
N ARG A 62 34.47 -27.97 -8.61
CA ARG A 62 35.20 -26.87 -9.27
C ARG A 62 34.26 -25.94 -10.04
N ALA A 63 33.31 -26.48 -10.80
CA ALA A 63 32.34 -25.69 -11.54
C ALA A 63 31.44 -24.87 -10.58
N HIS A 64 31.03 -25.45 -9.46
CA HIS A 64 30.26 -24.77 -8.42
C HIS A 64 31.05 -23.64 -7.76
N GLU A 65 32.31 -23.91 -7.35
CA GLU A 65 33.19 -22.91 -6.74
C GLU A 65 33.50 -21.73 -7.69
N GLU A 66 33.71 -22.00 -8.97
CA GLU A 66 33.94 -20.96 -9.97
C GLU A 66 32.69 -20.07 -10.15
N SER A 67 31.52 -20.70 -10.23
CA SER A 67 30.23 -20.01 -10.33
C SER A 67 29.96 -19.15 -9.08
N ASP A 68 30.17 -19.72 -7.89
CA ASP A 68 30.00 -19.02 -6.61
C ASP A 68 30.99 -17.85 -6.49
N THR A 69 32.26 -18.07 -6.80
CA THR A 69 33.30 -17.03 -6.81
C THR A 69 32.97 -15.91 -7.78
N LYS A 70 32.48 -16.22 -8.98
CA LYS A 70 32.03 -15.23 -9.97
C LYS A 70 30.84 -14.43 -9.43
N SER A 71 29.87 -15.10 -8.79
CA SER A 71 28.71 -14.43 -8.20
C SER A 71 29.12 -13.46 -7.08
N LYS A 72 30.01 -13.89 -6.17
CA LYS A 72 30.59 -13.07 -5.10
C LYS A 72 31.34 -11.87 -5.65
N ARG A 73 32.17 -12.05 -6.68
CA ARG A 73 32.90 -10.95 -7.34
C ARG A 73 31.96 -9.93 -7.96
N VAL A 74 30.90 -10.37 -8.63
CA VAL A 74 29.90 -9.47 -9.25
C VAL A 74 29.17 -8.68 -8.16
N ARG A 75 28.70 -9.33 -7.09
CA ARG A 75 28.03 -8.64 -5.97
C ARG A 75 28.95 -7.63 -5.28
N ALA A 76 30.19 -8.02 -4.98
CA ALA A 76 31.18 -7.12 -4.39
C ALA A 76 31.54 -5.93 -5.29
N ALA A 77 31.50 -6.10 -6.62
CA ALA A 77 31.68 -5.01 -7.56
C ALA A 77 30.48 -4.04 -7.53
N ILE A 78 29.24 -4.55 -7.56
CA ILE A 78 28.02 -3.73 -7.48
C ILE A 78 27.98 -2.95 -6.16
N HIS A 79 28.29 -3.61 -5.04
CA HIS A 79 28.36 -2.99 -3.72
C HIS A 79 29.33 -1.80 -3.70
N ARG A 80 30.56 -2.00 -4.20
CA ARG A 80 31.56 -0.93 -4.32
C ARG A 80 31.10 0.21 -5.22
N GLN A 81 30.42 -0.08 -6.33
CA GLN A 81 29.86 0.95 -7.20
C GLN A 81 28.73 1.75 -6.53
N CYS A 82 27.87 1.09 -5.74
CA CYS A 82 26.81 1.77 -4.99
C CYS A 82 27.38 2.70 -3.93
N GLN A 83 28.36 2.22 -3.16
CA GLN A 83 29.09 3.05 -2.18
C GLN A 83 29.81 4.22 -2.86
N GLY A 84 30.48 3.97 -3.99
CA GLY A 84 31.13 5.02 -4.77
C GLY A 84 30.15 6.05 -5.32
N TRP A 85 28.93 5.63 -5.68
CA TRP A 85 27.88 6.56 -6.10
C TRP A 85 27.47 7.49 -4.96
N ILE A 86 27.19 6.92 -3.79
CA ILE A 86 26.82 7.68 -2.58
C ILE A 86 27.95 8.63 -2.17
N ALA A 87 29.20 8.17 -2.23
CA ALA A 87 30.39 8.96 -1.91
C ALA A 87 30.81 9.97 -3.01
N GLY A 88 30.14 9.99 -4.16
CA GLY A 88 30.49 10.87 -5.28
C GLY A 88 31.70 10.44 -6.11
N THR A 89 32.34 9.32 -5.79
CA THR A 89 33.55 8.81 -6.47
C THR A 89 33.25 7.93 -7.68
N TRP A 90 31.98 7.58 -7.91
CA TRP A 90 31.53 6.78 -9.05
C TRP A 90 30.27 7.35 -9.70
N ARG A 91 30.27 7.47 -11.03
CA ARG A 91 29.11 7.90 -11.84
C ARG A 91 28.85 7.02 -13.07
N GLY A 92 29.48 5.83 -13.13
CA GLY A 92 29.28 4.87 -14.21
C GLY A 92 28.01 4.03 -14.06
N VAL A 93 27.63 3.30 -15.11
CA VAL A 93 26.46 2.40 -15.09
C VAL A 93 26.67 1.27 -14.08
N ILE A 94 25.70 1.13 -13.18
CA ILE A 94 25.59 0.00 -12.26
C ILE A 94 24.63 -1.01 -12.87
N ARG A 95 25.19 -2.08 -13.43
CA ARG A 95 24.45 -3.15 -14.13
C ARG A 95 23.85 -4.14 -13.13
N ASN A 96 22.76 -3.72 -12.50
CA ASN A 96 21.92 -4.59 -11.68
C ASN A 96 20.45 -4.18 -11.87
N GLY A 97 19.57 -5.17 -12.06
CA GLY A 97 18.15 -4.95 -12.37
C GLY A 97 17.88 -4.46 -13.80
N ARG A 98 16.59 -4.15 -14.06
CA ARG A 98 16.13 -3.55 -15.33
C ARG A 98 15.81 -2.07 -15.10
N ASP A 99 16.24 -1.23 -16.03
CA ASP A 99 15.91 0.19 -15.98
C ASP A 99 14.45 0.43 -16.46
N PRO A 100 13.78 1.47 -15.96
CA PRO A 100 12.44 1.84 -16.40
C PRO A 100 12.32 2.07 -17.91
N HIS A 101 11.18 1.70 -18.51
CA HIS A 101 10.99 1.81 -19.96
C HIS A 101 10.90 3.27 -20.46
N TRP A 102 10.58 4.24 -19.59
CA TRP A 102 10.61 5.66 -19.95
C TRP A 102 12.03 6.24 -20.02
N LEU A 103 13.05 5.40 -19.82
CA LEU A 103 14.45 5.77 -19.89
C LEU A 103 15.16 5.01 -21.01
N GLU A 104 16.09 5.71 -21.65
CA GLU A 104 17.00 5.16 -22.62
C GLU A 104 18.43 5.47 -22.21
N LEU A 105 19.29 4.46 -22.22
CA LEU A 105 20.72 4.61 -21.96
C LEU A 105 21.40 5.07 -23.25
N THR A 106 21.70 6.36 -23.36
CA THR A 106 22.35 6.91 -24.57
C THR A 106 23.85 6.68 -24.58
N LYS A 107 24.48 6.75 -23.40
CA LYS A 107 25.91 6.49 -23.20
C LYS A 107 26.12 5.80 -21.86
N PRO A 108 27.26 5.13 -21.63
CA PRO A 108 27.57 4.59 -20.31
C PRO A 108 27.52 5.69 -19.24
N GLY A 109 26.49 5.66 -18.39
CA GLY A 109 26.28 6.58 -17.27
C GLY A 109 25.29 7.71 -17.56
N GLU A 110 24.75 7.80 -18.77
CA GLU A 110 23.83 8.87 -19.18
C GLU A 110 22.48 8.27 -19.61
N PHE A 111 21.45 8.54 -18.82
CA PHE A 111 20.06 8.17 -19.12
C PHE A 111 19.29 9.40 -19.60
N LYS A 112 18.49 9.22 -20.66
CA LYS A 112 17.55 10.23 -21.14
C LYS A 112 16.12 9.73 -21.09
N LEU A 113 15.19 10.66 -20.93
CA LEU A 113 13.76 10.36 -20.99
C LEU A 113 13.37 10.08 -22.44
N VAL A 114 12.64 8.99 -22.67
CA VAL A 114 11.95 8.74 -23.94
C VAL A 114 10.68 9.60 -23.93
N PRO A 115 10.57 10.65 -24.77
CA PRO A 115 9.54 11.69 -24.59
C PRO A 115 8.11 11.14 -24.53
N GLU A 116 7.75 10.26 -25.46
CA GLU A 116 6.42 9.64 -25.55
C GLU A 116 6.07 8.82 -24.30
N ARG A 117 7.02 8.02 -23.80
CA ARG A 117 6.82 7.19 -22.61
C ARG A 117 6.82 8.00 -21.33
N ALA A 118 7.66 9.04 -21.26
CA ALA A 118 7.67 9.99 -20.17
C ALA A 118 6.30 10.70 -20.06
N GLU A 119 5.73 11.11 -21.19
CA GLU A 119 4.39 11.71 -21.24
C GLU A 119 3.30 10.73 -20.82
N ALA A 120 3.35 9.50 -21.31
CA ALA A 120 2.44 8.44 -20.88
C ALA A 120 2.46 8.22 -19.36
N VAL A 121 3.66 8.19 -18.76
CA VAL A 121 3.83 8.02 -17.31
C VAL A 121 3.32 9.25 -16.54
N ARG A 122 3.60 10.47 -17.00
CA ARG A 122 3.08 11.70 -16.36
C ARG A 122 1.56 11.74 -16.39
N LEU A 123 0.95 11.45 -17.53
CA LEU A 123 -0.51 11.36 -17.67
C LEU A 123 -1.09 10.30 -16.73
N ALA A 124 -0.49 9.11 -16.70
CA ALA A 124 -0.92 8.04 -15.81
C ALA A 124 -0.85 8.43 -14.32
N VAL A 125 0.24 9.09 -13.90
CA VAL A 125 0.41 9.61 -12.54
C VAL A 125 -0.65 10.67 -12.22
N ARG A 126 -0.88 11.62 -13.13
CA ARG A 126 -1.90 12.68 -12.96
C ARG A 126 -3.29 12.07 -12.78
N MET A 127 -3.71 11.21 -13.70
CA MET A 127 -5.01 10.53 -13.61
C MET A 127 -5.12 9.65 -12.36
N PHE A 128 -4.01 9.06 -11.91
CA PHE A 128 -3.98 8.32 -10.65
C PHE A 128 -4.18 9.25 -9.43
N ARG A 129 -3.59 10.45 -9.41
CA ARG A 129 -3.84 11.43 -8.34
C ARG A 129 -5.30 11.89 -8.32
N GLU A 130 -5.91 12.05 -9.49
CA GLU A 130 -7.34 12.39 -9.66
C GLU A 130 -8.33 11.29 -9.23
N GLY A 131 -7.84 10.09 -8.91
CA GLY A 131 -8.68 9.00 -8.40
C GLY A 131 -9.06 7.92 -9.42
N ASN A 132 -8.61 8.03 -10.68
CA ASN A 132 -8.93 7.06 -11.72
C ASN A 132 -8.30 5.67 -11.46
N GLY A 133 -9.05 4.61 -11.76
CA GLY A 133 -8.59 3.22 -11.64
C GLY A 133 -7.61 2.80 -12.75
N ALA A 134 -6.89 1.70 -12.53
CA ALA A 134 -5.89 1.23 -13.50
C ALA A 134 -6.48 0.97 -14.89
N VAL A 135 -7.68 0.38 -14.98
CA VAL A 135 -8.35 0.09 -16.26
C VAL A 135 -8.67 1.40 -17.02
N THR A 136 -9.28 2.38 -16.34
CA THR A 136 -9.62 3.68 -16.92
C THR A 136 -8.37 4.40 -17.44
N ILE A 137 -7.29 4.37 -16.66
CA ILE A 137 -6.02 4.99 -17.03
C ILE A 137 -5.43 4.32 -18.27
N MET A 138 -5.41 2.98 -18.33
CA MET A 138 -4.87 2.27 -19.50
C MET A 138 -5.69 2.54 -20.75
N ARG A 139 -7.02 2.62 -20.63
CA ARG A 139 -7.91 2.97 -21.75
C ARG A 139 -7.65 4.39 -22.25
N ALA A 140 -7.54 5.36 -21.35
CA ALA A 140 -7.24 6.75 -21.72
C ALA A 140 -5.85 6.90 -22.38
N LEU A 141 -4.86 6.11 -21.95
CA LEU A 141 -3.56 6.06 -22.61
C LEU A 141 -3.67 5.48 -24.03
N GLU A 142 -4.42 4.38 -24.19
CA GLU A 142 -4.63 3.72 -25.49
C GLU A 142 -5.41 4.61 -26.47
N GLU A 143 -6.44 5.31 -26.00
CA GLU A 143 -7.20 6.31 -26.78
C GLU A 143 -6.31 7.46 -27.28
N GLN A 144 -5.25 7.81 -26.55
CA GLN A 144 -4.26 8.82 -26.94
C GLN A 144 -3.05 8.24 -27.68
N GLY A 145 -3.02 6.92 -27.96
CA GLY A 145 -1.90 6.24 -28.61
C GLY A 145 -0.63 6.15 -27.75
N LEU A 146 -0.72 6.39 -26.43
CA LEU A 146 0.41 6.44 -25.51
C LEU A 146 0.66 5.08 -24.86
N GLN A 147 1.94 4.73 -24.65
CA GLN A 147 2.34 3.47 -24.01
C GLN A 147 3.33 3.66 -22.86
N ILE A 148 3.06 3.01 -21.72
CA ILE A 148 3.95 3.03 -20.54
C ILE A 148 5.01 1.92 -20.57
N THR A 149 4.84 0.89 -21.41
CA THR A 149 5.82 -0.18 -21.60
C THR A 149 6.03 -0.52 -23.08
N ASN A 150 7.14 -1.19 -23.39
CA ASN A 150 7.41 -1.72 -24.74
C ASN A 150 6.40 -2.78 -25.21
N GLY A 151 5.60 -3.35 -24.30
CA GLY A 151 4.56 -4.33 -24.60
C GLY A 151 3.15 -3.79 -24.41
N GLY A 152 2.96 -2.46 -24.45
CA GLY A 152 1.66 -1.80 -24.27
C GLY A 152 1.36 -1.39 -22.83
N ASN A 153 0.07 -1.42 -22.46
CA ASN A 153 -0.49 -0.81 -21.25
C ASN A 153 -1.11 -1.84 -20.27
N PRO A 154 -0.32 -2.75 -19.68
CA PRO A 154 -0.86 -3.71 -18.72
C PRO A 154 -1.25 -3.02 -17.42
N ALA A 155 -2.53 -3.11 -17.03
CA ALA A 155 -3.09 -2.43 -15.86
C ALA A 155 -2.32 -2.70 -14.54
N GLY A 156 -1.76 -3.90 -14.37
CA GLY A 156 -0.96 -4.26 -13.20
C GLY A 156 0.36 -3.50 -13.06
N GLN A 157 0.92 -2.97 -14.15
CA GLN A 157 2.17 -2.19 -14.11
C GLN A 157 1.98 -0.81 -13.49
N LEU A 158 0.78 -0.24 -13.55
CA LEU A 158 0.51 1.09 -12.98
C LEU A 158 0.95 1.19 -11.51
N TYR A 159 0.55 0.21 -10.70
CA TYR A 159 0.86 0.22 -9.26
C TYR A 159 2.35 0.03 -8.96
N LYS A 160 3.09 -0.61 -9.87
CA LYS A 160 4.55 -0.70 -9.78
C LYS A 160 5.20 0.63 -10.12
N ILE A 161 4.75 1.28 -11.20
CA ILE A 161 5.24 2.60 -11.63
C ILE A 161 4.99 3.65 -10.56
N VAL A 162 3.76 3.71 -10.03
CA VAL A 162 3.36 4.68 -8.98
C VAL A 162 4.26 4.59 -7.73
N ARG A 163 4.78 3.41 -7.39
CA ARG A 163 5.67 3.21 -6.24
C ARG A 163 7.15 3.30 -6.59
N ASN A 164 7.49 3.48 -7.86
CA ASN A 164 8.87 3.42 -8.32
C ASN A 164 9.59 4.75 -8.04
N ARG A 165 10.64 4.70 -7.20
CA ARG A 165 11.45 5.88 -6.86
C ARG A 165 12.27 6.42 -8.04
N ALA A 166 12.36 5.69 -9.15
CA ALA A 166 12.90 6.24 -10.39
C ALA A 166 12.09 7.42 -10.94
N LEU A 167 10.83 7.61 -10.49
CA LEU A 167 10.05 8.81 -10.78
C LEU A 167 10.71 10.09 -10.24
N VAL A 168 11.43 10.01 -9.12
CA VAL A 168 12.22 11.12 -8.53
C VAL A 168 13.71 11.01 -8.85
N GLY A 169 14.07 10.20 -9.84
CA GLY A 169 15.46 10.06 -10.28
C GLY A 169 16.32 9.12 -9.43
N GLU A 170 15.74 8.35 -8.51
CA GLU A 170 16.49 7.43 -7.65
C GLU A 170 16.52 6.01 -8.22
N LYS A 171 17.69 5.36 -8.21
CA LYS A 171 17.80 3.91 -8.44
C LYS A 171 17.91 3.18 -7.10
N VAL A 172 16.99 2.25 -6.87
CA VAL A 172 17.00 1.39 -5.67
C VAL A 172 17.53 0.01 -6.06
N LEU A 173 18.53 -0.48 -5.32
CA LEU A 173 19.16 -1.77 -5.54
C LEU A 173 19.27 -2.53 -4.22
N GLU A 174 19.00 -3.82 -4.24
CA GLU A 174 19.29 -4.71 -3.11
C GLU A 174 20.50 -5.59 -3.44
N VAL A 175 21.51 -5.57 -2.58
CA VAL A 175 22.74 -6.36 -2.71
C VAL A 175 23.05 -6.99 -1.37
N GLU A 176 22.98 -8.33 -1.30
CA GLU A 176 23.22 -9.10 -0.07
C GLU A 176 22.32 -8.67 1.12
N GLY A 177 21.05 -8.37 0.84
CA GLY A 177 20.08 -7.92 1.84
C GLY A 177 20.23 -6.46 2.26
N GLN A 178 21.24 -5.74 1.76
CA GLN A 178 21.39 -4.31 1.95
C GLN A 178 20.71 -3.54 0.80
N GLU A 179 19.77 -2.67 1.16
CA GLU A 179 19.18 -1.70 0.22
C GLU A 179 20.12 -0.51 0.03
N TYR A 180 20.38 -0.16 -1.24
CA TYR A 180 21.08 1.02 -1.69
C TYR A 180 20.12 1.94 -2.43
N ARG A 181 20.10 3.21 -2.04
CA ARG A 181 19.38 4.28 -2.74
C ARG A 181 20.39 5.20 -3.40
N LEU A 182 20.29 5.32 -4.71
CA LEU A 182 21.20 6.09 -5.54
C LEU A 182 20.48 7.34 -6.05
N PRO A 183 20.55 8.47 -5.33
CA PRO A 183 19.90 9.70 -5.75
C PRO A 183 20.56 10.28 -7.01
N GLY A 184 19.74 10.92 -7.85
CA GLY A 184 20.18 11.54 -9.11
C GLY A 184 20.71 10.56 -10.15
N TYR A 185 20.38 9.27 -10.05
CA TYR A 185 20.81 8.24 -10.99
C TYR A 185 20.06 8.31 -12.33
N TYR A 186 18.80 8.75 -12.29
CA TYR A 186 17.97 8.96 -13.48
C TYR A 186 17.48 10.41 -13.57
N PRO A 187 17.16 10.90 -14.78
CA PRO A 187 16.41 12.14 -14.92
C PRO A 187 15.03 11.99 -14.24
N PRO A 188 14.64 12.89 -13.32
CA PRO A 188 13.37 12.80 -12.62
C PRO A 188 12.19 13.15 -13.55
N LEU A 189 11.05 12.50 -13.32
CA LEU A 189 9.75 12.85 -13.92
C LEU A 189 8.89 13.70 -12.98
N LEU A 190 9.11 13.56 -11.67
CA LEU A 190 8.40 14.23 -10.58
C LEU A 190 9.40 14.83 -9.60
N THR A 191 8.96 15.87 -8.90
CA THR A 191 9.65 16.39 -7.71
C THR A 191 9.48 15.45 -6.51
N ALA A 192 10.32 15.62 -5.48
CA ALA A 192 10.22 14.84 -4.24
C ALA A 192 8.85 15.04 -3.54
N GLU A 193 8.32 16.26 -3.58
CA GLU A 193 7.01 16.62 -3.03
C GLU A 193 5.86 15.94 -3.78
N GLU A 194 5.84 16.02 -5.12
CA GLU A 194 4.83 15.35 -5.93
C GLU A 194 4.84 13.81 -5.77
N PHE A 195 6.02 13.24 -5.53
CA PHE A 195 6.13 11.81 -5.26
C PHE A 195 5.65 11.43 -3.87
N ALA A 196 5.89 12.27 -2.85
CA ALA A 196 5.36 12.07 -1.50
C ALA A 196 3.83 12.10 -1.51
N ASP A 197 3.23 13.08 -2.19
CA ASP A 197 1.79 13.16 -2.45
C ASP A 197 1.26 11.89 -3.13
N LEU A 198 1.97 11.43 -4.16
CA LEU A 198 1.60 10.23 -4.90
C LEU A 198 1.62 8.97 -4.01
N GLN A 199 2.63 8.81 -3.15
CA GLN A 199 2.69 7.70 -2.19
C GLN A 199 1.56 7.77 -1.17
N HIS A 200 1.21 8.96 -0.71
CA HIS A 200 0.09 9.17 0.20
C HIS A 200 -1.23 8.69 -0.42
N VAL A 201 -1.54 9.17 -1.63
CA VAL A 201 -2.74 8.74 -2.39
C VAL A 201 -2.72 7.24 -2.62
N ALA A 202 -1.58 6.65 -2.99
CA ALA A 202 -1.44 5.22 -3.21
C ALA A 202 -1.68 4.39 -1.93
N GLY A 203 -1.24 4.88 -0.76
CA GLY A 203 -1.48 4.26 0.54
C GLY A 203 -2.95 4.26 0.93
N GLN A 204 -3.66 5.38 0.70
CA GLN A 204 -5.10 5.49 0.95
C GLN A 204 -5.93 4.56 0.04
N ARG A 205 -5.49 4.33 -1.21
CA ARG A 205 -6.19 3.46 -2.17
C ARG A 205 -6.31 2.00 -1.75
N ILE A 206 -5.50 1.50 -0.82
CA ILE A 206 -5.65 0.13 -0.28
C ILE A 206 -7.05 -0.04 0.36
N ARG A 207 -7.64 1.05 0.86
CA ARG A 207 -9.02 1.07 1.38
C ARG A 207 -10.07 1.04 0.24
N ARG A 208 -9.74 1.43 -0.99
CA ARG A 208 -10.68 1.62 -2.12
C ARG A 208 -11.11 0.35 -2.86
N LYS A 209 -10.66 -0.86 -2.49
CA LYS A 209 -10.99 -2.08 -3.27
C LYS A 209 -12.49 -2.40 -3.22
N GLY A 210 -13.24 -1.95 -4.23
CA GLY A 210 -14.60 -2.38 -4.55
C GLY A 210 -14.57 -3.27 -5.79
N THR A 211 -14.54 -4.59 -5.61
CA THR A 211 -14.48 -5.57 -6.72
C THR A 211 -15.84 -5.79 -7.41
N SER A 212 -16.87 -5.03 -7.03
CA SER A 212 -18.26 -5.22 -7.48
C SER A 212 -18.67 -4.15 -8.48
N GLU A 213 -19.50 -4.51 -9.46
CA GLU A 213 -20.15 -3.62 -10.44
C GLU A 213 -20.77 -2.37 -9.78
N ILE A 214 -21.34 -2.51 -8.57
CA ILE A 214 -21.86 -1.40 -7.76
C ILE A 214 -21.10 -1.36 -6.43
N PRO A 215 -19.98 -0.62 -6.34
CA PRO A 215 -19.21 -0.47 -5.11
C PRO A 215 -20.08 0.09 -3.98
N SER A 216 -20.04 -0.50 -2.79
CA SER A 216 -20.68 0.11 -1.62
C SER A 216 -19.99 1.43 -1.25
N LEU A 217 -20.71 2.41 -0.71
CA LEU A 217 -20.07 3.63 -0.21
C LEU A 217 -19.37 3.42 1.15
N ILE A 218 -19.91 2.49 1.95
CA ILE A 218 -19.61 2.41 3.40
C ILE A 218 -19.00 1.06 3.82
N ALA A 219 -19.21 -0.02 3.06
CA ALA A 219 -18.74 -1.36 3.43
C ALA A 219 -17.36 -1.70 2.86
N GLY A 220 -16.55 -2.53 3.53
CA GLY A 220 -15.27 -3.01 2.99
C GLY A 220 -14.07 -2.06 3.12
N MET A 221 -14.19 -0.99 3.94
CA MET A 221 -13.11 -0.04 4.26
C MET A 221 -12.68 -0.05 5.73
N ARG A 222 -13.25 -0.97 6.54
CA ARG A 222 -13.12 -0.98 8.01
C ARG A 222 -13.60 0.32 8.67
N VAL A 223 -14.61 0.96 8.09
CA VAL A 223 -15.28 2.15 8.65
C VAL A 223 -16.63 1.78 9.27
N THR A 224 -17.32 0.76 8.74
CA THR A 224 -18.71 0.48 9.09
C THR A 224 -18.88 -0.78 9.93
N TYR A 225 -19.59 -0.64 11.04
CA TYR A 225 -19.78 -1.67 12.07
C TYR A 225 -21.24 -1.79 12.50
N CYS A 226 -21.60 -2.95 13.04
CA CYS A 226 -22.90 -3.22 13.64
C CYS A 226 -22.97 -2.46 14.97
N GLY A 227 -24.01 -1.65 15.16
CA GLY A 227 -24.25 -0.93 16.40
C GLY A 227 -24.52 -1.85 17.61
N TYR A 228 -25.08 -3.05 17.38
CA TYR A 228 -25.48 -3.94 18.47
C TYR A 228 -24.38 -4.86 19.00
N CYS A 229 -23.45 -5.30 18.15
CA CYS A 229 -22.45 -6.31 18.50
C CYS A 229 -21.03 -5.95 18.07
N GLY A 230 -20.81 -4.73 17.58
CA GLY A 230 -19.49 -4.23 17.17
C GLY A 230 -18.86 -4.89 15.94
N SER A 231 -19.40 -5.99 15.44
CA SER A 231 -18.88 -6.72 14.27
C SER A 231 -18.92 -5.89 12.99
N ALA A 232 -18.04 -6.17 12.02
CA ALA A 232 -18.05 -5.48 10.73
C ALA A 232 -19.36 -5.68 9.96
N MET A 233 -19.74 -4.68 9.16
CA MET A 233 -20.87 -4.78 8.23
C MET A 233 -20.38 -5.02 6.80
N VAL A 234 -21.05 -5.92 6.08
CA VAL A 234 -20.75 -6.27 4.68
C VAL A 234 -21.93 -5.99 3.76
N ALA A 235 -21.64 -5.39 2.61
CA ALA A 235 -22.64 -5.08 1.60
C ALA A 235 -22.70 -6.19 0.55
N GLN A 236 -23.91 -6.58 0.17
CA GLN A 236 -24.15 -7.61 -0.84
C GLN A 236 -25.22 -7.12 -1.82
N ASN A 237 -24.92 -7.15 -3.12
CA ASN A 237 -25.92 -6.90 -4.16
C ASN A 237 -26.44 -8.25 -4.69
N LEU A 238 -27.72 -8.52 -4.53
CA LEU A 238 -28.37 -9.75 -5.01
C LEU A 238 -28.74 -9.61 -6.51
N MET A 239 -27.73 -9.72 -7.38
CA MET A 239 -27.85 -9.44 -8.82
C MET A 239 -28.68 -10.47 -9.61
N ASN A 240 -28.89 -11.67 -9.07
CA ASN A 240 -29.64 -12.75 -9.71
C ASN A 240 -31.16 -12.66 -9.49
N ARG A 241 -31.66 -11.53 -8.97
CA ARG A 241 -33.09 -11.29 -8.71
C ARG A 241 -33.64 -10.23 -9.67
N GLY A 242 -34.97 -10.13 -9.73
CA GLY A 242 -35.66 -9.15 -10.58
C GLY A 242 -35.11 -7.72 -10.43
N ARG A 243 -34.95 -7.05 -11.56
CA ARG A 243 -34.47 -5.67 -11.69
C ARG A 243 -35.65 -4.70 -11.78
N ARG A 244 -35.37 -3.42 -11.52
CA ARG A 244 -36.29 -2.31 -11.75
C ARG A 244 -36.37 -2.01 -13.26
N ALA A 245 -37.31 -1.16 -13.64
CA ALA A 245 -37.53 -0.77 -15.05
C ALA A 245 -36.31 -0.05 -15.68
N ASP A 246 -35.48 0.60 -14.87
CA ASP A 246 -34.23 1.25 -15.24
C ASP A 246 -33.03 0.28 -15.42
N GLY A 247 -33.26 -1.03 -15.26
CA GLY A 247 -32.22 -2.05 -15.33
C GLY A 247 -31.38 -2.19 -14.04
N GLN A 248 -31.64 -1.39 -13.01
CA GLN A 248 -30.89 -1.44 -11.75
C GLN A 248 -31.47 -2.48 -10.77
N PRO A 249 -30.68 -2.97 -9.79
CA PRO A 249 -31.20 -3.82 -8.74
C PRO A 249 -32.29 -3.12 -7.92
N GLN A 250 -33.32 -3.87 -7.51
CA GLN A 250 -34.30 -3.37 -6.54
C GLN A 250 -33.60 -2.87 -5.28
N HIS A 251 -34.13 -1.82 -4.65
CA HIS A 251 -33.54 -1.27 -3.42
C HIS A 251 -33.42 -2.34 -2.32
N GLY A 252 -34.40 -3.24 -2.20
CA GLY A 252 -34.38 -4.36 -1.26
C GLY A 252 -33.35 -5.46 -1.58
N HIS A 253 -32.75 -5.47 -2.78
CA HIS A 253 -31.74 -6.44 -3.22
C HIS A 253 -30.30 -5.98 -2.91
N ARG A 254 -30.11 -4.70 -2.57
CA ARG A 254 -28.82 -4.17 -2.11
C ARG A 254 -28.78 -4.21 -0.58
N ARG A 255 -28.18 -5.25 -0.01
CA ARG A 255 -28.25 -5.58 1.43
C ARG A 255 -27.03 -5.10 2.19
N MET A 256 -27.26 -4.66 3.43
CA MET A 256 -26.25 -4.45 4.46
C MET A 256 -26.45 -5.51 5.55
N ILE A 257 -25.42 -6.31 5.81
CA ILE A 257 -25.48 -7.51 6.65
C ILE A 257 -24.40 -7.43 7.73
N CYS A 258 -24.78 -7.71 8.98
CA CYS A 258 -23.82 -7.89 10.07
C CYS A 258 -23.07 -9.21 9.92
N VAL A 259 -21.73 -9.16 9.93
CA VAL A 259 -20.89 -10.37 9.83
C VAL A 259 -21.18 -11.31 11.00
N GLY A 260 -21.29 -10.77 12.22
CA GLY A 260 -21.60 -11.53 13.43
C GLY A 260 -22.89 -12.35 13.32
N ASN A 261 -23.91 -11.76 12.70
CA ASN A 261 -25.16 -12.44 12.40
C ASN A 261 -25.01 -13.48 11.27
N SER A 262 -24.30 -13.14 10.19
CA SER A 262 -24.15 -14.03 9.03
C SER A 262 -23.31 -15.29 9.30
N GLN A 263 -22.31 -15.19 10.19
CA GLN A 263 -21.38 -16.26 10.53
C GLN A 263 -21.74 -16.97 11.84
N GLY A 264 -22.85 -16.60 12.48
CA GLY A 264 -23.33 -17.27 13.69
C GLY A 264 -22.52 -16.96 14.96
N SER A 265 -21.66 -15.94 14.96
CA SER A 265 -20.88 -15.54 16.15
C SER A 265 -21.68 -14.74 17.19
N GLY A 266 -22.99 -14.58 16.99
CA GLY A 266 -23.92 -13.98 17.95
C GLY A 266 -24.10 -12.47 17.73
N CYS A 267 -25.33 -12.04 17.49
CA CYS A 267 -25.72 -10.63 17.46
C CYS A 267 -27.09 -10.51 18.14
N ALA A 268 -27.20 -9.65 19.15
CA ALA A 268 -28.43 -9.48 19.93
C ALA A 268 -29.65 -9.13 19.05
N VAL A 269 -29.42 -8.40 17.94
CA VAL A 269 -30.45 -8.04 16.98
C VAL A 269 -30.11 -8.60 15.60
N SER A 270 -30.59 -9.81 15.32
CA SER A 270 -30.37 -10.52 14.07
C SER A 270 -31.12 -9.89 12.88
N GLY A 271 -30.50 -9.96 11.70
CA GLY A 271 -31.11 -9.55 10.45
C GLY A 271 -30.20 -8.75 9.52
N SER A 272 -30.82 -8.15 8.51
CA SER A 272 -30.18 -7.27 7.55
C SER A 272 -31.17 -6.21 7.06
N CYS A 273 -30.66 -5.15 6.46
CA CYS A 273 -31.45 -4.07 5.88
C CYS A 273 -31.02 -3.75 4.45
N SER A 274 -31.80 -2.92 3.76
CA SER A 274 -31.34 -2.32 2.52
C SER A 274 -30.26 -1.28 2.83
N VAL A 275 -29.20 -1.25 2.01
CA VAL A 275 -28.15 -0.23 2.10
C VAL A 275 -28.57 1.09 1.45
N VAL A 276 -29.62 1.10 0.63
CA VAL A 276 -30.02 2.28 -0.15
C VAL A 276 -30.46 3.46 0.73
N PRO A 277 -31.35 3.29 1.73
CA PRO A 277 -31.73 4.39 2.62
C PRO A 277 -30.52 4.96 3.37
N ILE A 278 -29.57 4.09 3.73
CA ILE A 278 -28.34 4.46 4.46
C ILE A 278 -27.41 5.31 3.58
N GLU A 279 -27.18 4.86 2.34
CA GLU A 279 -26.33 5.60 1.39
C GLU A 279 -26.97 6.94 1.01
N HIS A 280 -28.27 6.95 0.74
CA HIS A 280 -29.02 8.17 0.45
C HIS A 280 -28.89 9.15 1.63
N ALA A 281 -29.16 8.66 2.82
CA ALA A 281 -29.06 9.43 4.04
C ALA A 281 -27.69 10.08 4.19
N LEU A 282 -26.64 9.27 4.17
CA LEU A 282 -25.26 9.73 4.34
C LEU A 282 -24.87 10.79 3.31
N MET A 283 -25.23 10.59 2.04
CA MET A 283 -24.92 11.55 0.98
C MET A 283 -25.66 12.88 1.19
N THR A 284 -26.95 12.84 1.54
CA THR A 284 -27.73 14.05 1.83
C THR A 284 -27.18 14.80 3.03
N PHE A 285 -26.69 14.11 4.06
CA PHE A 285 -26.02 14.77 5.20
C PHE A 285 -24.84 15.61 4.76
N CYS A 286 -23.93 14.97 4.03
CA CYS A 286 -22.61 15.50 3.78
C CYS A 286 -22.65 16.56 2.68
N ALA A 287 -23.68 16.51 1.81
CA ALA A 287 -23.97 17.55 0.83
C ALA A 287 -24.49 18.85 1.47
N ASP A 288 -25.03 18.79 2.69
CA ASP A 288 -25.48 19.97 3.42
C ASP A 288 -24.32 20.62 4.18
N GLN A 289 -24.05 21.88 3.86
CA GLN A 289 -22.93 22.63 4.44
C GLN A 289 -23.05 22.81 5.95
N MET A 290 -24.26 23.06 6.48
CA MET A 290 -24.45 23.32 7.91
C MET A 290 -24.22 22.06 8.72
N ASN A 291 -24.72 20.92 8.24
CA ASN A 291 -24.52 19.60 8.81
C ASN A 291 -23.04 19.21 8.83
N LEU A 292 -22.36 19.39 7.71
CA LEU A 292 -20.94 19.04 7.61
C LEU A 292 -20.08 19.96 8.49
N THR A 293 -20.42 21.24 8.57
CA THR A 293 -19.75 22.19 9.47
C THR A 293 -19.93 21.76 10.93
N ARG A 294 -21.16 21.45 11.37
CA ARG A 294 -21.44 20.94 12.72
C ARG A 294 -20.82 19.59 13.03
N LEU A 295 -20.60 18.74 12.03
CA LEU A 295 -19.92 17.46 12.20
C LEU A 295 -18.43 17.70 12.53
N HIS A 296 -17.83 18.72 11.94
CA HIS A 296 -16.43 19.09 12.16
C HIS A 296 -16.24 20.00 13.39
N GLU A 297 -17.23 20.82 13.72
CA GLU A 297 -17.27 21.63 14.94
C GLU A 297 -17.50 20.72 16.17
N GLY A 298 -16.70 20.92 17.22
CA GLY A 298 -16.84 20.21 18.51
C GLY A 298 -15.75 19.16 18.81
N GLY A 299 -14.76 18.97 17.95
CA GLY A 299 -13.62 18.10 18.24
C GLY A 299 -12.51 18.84 18.98
N ASN A 300 -12.23 18.51 20.24
CA ASN A 300 -10.97 18.88 20.93
C ASN A 300 -9.71 18.28 20.25
N ARG A 301 -9.83 17.67 19.07
CA ARG A 301 -8.76 17.01 18.34
C ARG A 301 -7.71 18.00 17.85
N GLU A 302 -8.09 19.15 17.31
CA GLU A 302 -7.11 20.18 16.89
C GLU A 302 -6.37 20.75 18.10
N ALA A 303 -7.08 21.04 19.19
CA ALA A 303 -6.48 21.46 20.45
C ALA A 303 -5.57 20.35 21.05
N SER A 304 -5.97 19.09 20.94
CA SER A 304 -5.20 17.93 21.40
C SER A 304 -3.94 17.70 20.58
N ILE A 305 -4.03 17.73 19.25
CA ILE A 305 -2.88 17.63 18.33
C ILE A 305 -1.94 18.81 18.55
N SER A 306 -2.46 20.02 18.71
CA SER A 306 -1.66 21.21 19.03
C SER A 306 -0.94 21.06 20.38
N GLY A 307 -1.61 20.52 21.40
CA GLY A 307 -1.01 20.20 22.69
C GLY A 307 0.08 19.13 22.60
N GLN A 308 -0.16 18.03 21.86
CA GLN A 308 0.83 16.98 21.61
C GLN A 308 2.05 17.53 20.86
N LEU A 309 1.83 18.37 19.84
CA LEU A 309 2.89 19.03 19.08
C LEU A 309 3.73 19.94 19.97
N ALA A 310 3.12 20.68 20.90
CA ALA A 310 3.85 21.50 21.85
C ALA A 310 4.76 20.66 22.77
N VAL A 311 4.28 19.52 23.27
CA VAL A 311 5.06 18.58 24.08
C VAL A 311 6.20 17.96 23.28
N ALA A 312 5.94 17.50 22.06
CA ALA A 312 6.94 16.90 21.18
C ALA A 312 8.06 17.90 20.83
N ARG A 313 7.71 19.15 20.49
CA ARG A 313 8.68 20.23 20.25
C ARG A 313 9.52 20.56 21.50
N ALA A 314 8.91 20.54 22.69
CA ALA A 314 9.66 20.73 23.94
C ALA A 314 10.66 19.59 24.19
N ALA A 315 10.29 18.35 23.87
CA ALA A 315 11.18 17.19 23.99
C ALA A 315 12.36 17.25 23.01
N VAL A 316 12.12 17.67 21.76
CA VAL A 316 13.19 17.95 20.77
C VAL A 316 14.16 18.99 21.32
N ALA A 317 13.65 20.14 21.81
CA ALA A 317 14.50 21.20 22.34
C ALA A 317 15.35 20.74 23.54
N ASP A 318 14.80 19.93 24.45
CA ASP A 318 15.55 19.37 25.58
C ASP A 318 16.65 18.38 25.14
N THR A 319 16.35 17.50 24.17
CA THR A 319 17.35 16.56 23.62
C THR A 319 18.45 17.30 22.85
N THR A 320 18.11 18.31 22.06
CA THR A 320 19.09 19.17 21.37
C THR A 320 20.03 19.85 22.37
N ALA A 321 19.50 20.43 23.45
CA ALA A 321 20.30 21.06 24.49
C ALA A 321 21.23 20.05 25.22
N LYS A 322 20.81 18.78 25.37
CA LYS A 322 21.67 17.72 25.91
C LYS A 322 22.80 17.35 24.95
N ILE A 323 22.54 17.30 23.65
CA ILE A 323 23.56 17.03 22.62
C ILE A 323 24.59 18.16 22.58
N GLU A 324 24.17 19.42 22.65
CA GLU A 324 25.07 20.58 22.72
C GLU A 324 26.00 20.47 23.93
N LYS A 325 25.46 20.20 25.13
CA LYS A 325 26.26 20.02 26.35
C LYS A 325 27.28 18.87 26.24
N VAL A 326 26.91 17.75 25.62
CA VAL A 326 27.81 16.62 25.40
C VAL A 326 28.88 16.97 24.37
N THR A 327 28.51 17.69 23.32
CA THR A 327 29.42 18.17 22.28
C THR A 327 30.44 19.15 22.85
N ASP A 328 30.01 20.11 23.65
CA ASP A 328 30.90 21.06 24.34
C ASP A 328 31.88 20.35 25.28
N ALA A 329 31.38 19.36 26.04
CA ALA A 329 32.24 18.54 26.89
C ALA A 329 33.28 17.74 26.08
N LEU A 330 32.90 17.21 24.92
CA LEU A 330 33.80 16.51 24.00
C LEU A 330 34.85 17.44 23.37
N LEU A 331 34.46 18.65 23.00
CA LEU A 331 35.37 19.66 22.44
C LEU A 331 36.35 20.22 23.48
N SER A 332 35.96 20.24 24.76
CA SER A 332 36.82 20.65 25.88
C SER A 332 37.83 19.58 26.30
N ALA A 333 37.63 18.31 25.90
CA ALA A 333 38.58 17.24 26.12
C ALA A 333 39.69 17.29 25.07
N ALA A 334 40.95 17.07 25.48
CA ALA A 334 42.09 17.06 24.56
C ALA A 334 41.85 16.07 23.40
N ALA A 335 42.12 16.53 22.17
CA ALA A 335 41.82 15.81 20.94
C ALA A 335 42.32 14.35 20.99
N GLY A 336 41.37 13.40 20.95
CA GLY A 336 41.65 11.96 20.91
C GLY A 336 41.45 11.18 22.22
N GLN A 337 41.09 11.83 23.33
CA GLN A 337 40.83 11.15 24.62
C GLN A 337 39.36 11.18 25.09
N ALA A 338 38.41 11.45 24.19
CA ALA A 338 37.00 11.38 24.53
C ALA A 338 36.62 9.95 25.01
N PRO A 339 36.15 9.77 26.25
CA PRO A 339 35.78 8.45 26.74
C PRO A 339 34.67 7.84 25.89
N ALA A 340 34.77 6.54 25.59
CA ALA A 340 33.78 5.82 24.77
C ALA A 340 32.33 5.96 25.27
N ALA A 341 32.15 6.22 26.57
CA ALA A 341 30.86 6.50 27.19
C ALA A 341 30.19 7.77 26.63
N PHE A 342 30.94 8.84 26.36
CA PHE A 342 30.40 10.08 25.78
C PHE A 342 30.00 9.89 24.32
N MET A 343 30.84 9.19 23.53
CA MET A 343 30.52 8.86 22.14
C MET A 343 29.27 7.98 22.03
N ARG A 344 29.11 7.00 22.92
CA ARG A 344 27.90 6.17 22.99
C ARG A 344 26.67 7.01 23.35
N ARG A 345 26.80 7.89 24.35
CA ARG A 345 25.69 8.75 24.79
C ARG A 345 25.26 9.77 23.73
N ALA A 346 26.22 10.33 22.99
CA ALA A 346 25.95 11.22 21.86
C ALA A 346 25.11 10.50 20.79
N ARG A 347 25.51 9.29 20.38
CA ARG A 347 24.75 8.48 19.40
C ARG A 347 23.33 8.15 19.87
N GLU A 348 23.16 7.76 21.13
CA GLU A 348 21.84 7.49 21.71
C GLU A 348 20.92 8.75 21.67
N LEU A 349 21.48 9.92 21.97
CA LEU A 349 20.74 11.18 21.93
C LEU A 349 20.41 11.60 20.49
N GLU A 350 21.33 11.41 19.54
CA GLU A 350 21.07 11.65 18.10
C GLU A 350 19.96 10.75 17.55
N GLU A 351 19.95 9.47 17.91
CA GLU A 351 18.89 8.54 17.53
C GLU A 351 17.55 8.93 18.15
N THR A 352 17.55 9.34 19.41
CA THR A 352 16.36 9.86 20.10
C THR A 352 15.84 11.13 19.44
N LEU A 353 16.73 12.08 19.09
CA LEU A 353 16.39 13.33 18.43
C LEU A 353 15.77 13.06 17.05
N ALA A 354 16.32 12.13 16.28
CA ALA A 354 15.77 11.76 14.98
C ALA A 354 14.35 11.18 15.10
N GLY A 355 14.09 10.35 16.11
CA GLY A 355 12.75 9.83 16.40
C GLY A 355 11.75 10.92 16.80
N GLN A 356 12.17 11.83 17.69
CA GLN A 356 11.33 12.95 18.14
C GLN A 356 11.04 13.94 17.01
N GLN A 357 12.00 14.22 16.13
CA GLN A 357 11.79 15.09 14.98
C GLN A 357 10.79 14.49 13.98
N ALA A 358 10.88 13.18 13.74
CA ALA A 358 9.90 12.49 12.89
C ALA A 358 8.47 12.53 13.48
N GLU A 359 8.33 12.50 14.81
CA GLU A 359 7.04 12.66 15.49
C GLU A 359 6.49 14.09 15.34
N VAL A 360 7.34 15.11 15.49
CA VAL A 360 6.97 16.52 15.23
C VAL A 360 6.51 16.70 13.79
N ASP A 361 7.26 16.21 12.81
CA ASP A 361 6.93 16.32 11.39
C ASP A 361 5.59 15.62 11.07
N ALA A 362 5.32 14.48 11.71
CA ALA A 362 4.06 13.77 11.56
C ALA A 362 2.87 14.55 12.15
N LEU A 363 3.02 15.13 13.34
CA LEU A 363 1.98 15.94 14.00
C LEU A 363 1.72 17.26 13.26
N GLU A 364 2.76 17.91 12.75
CA GLU A 364 2.64 19.12 11.92
C GLU A 364 1.90 18.83 10.61
N HIS A 365 2.22 17.70 9.97
CA HIS A 365 1.52 17.26 8.78
C HIS A 365 0.05 16.91 9.09
N GLU A 366 -0.22 16.24 10.21
CA GLU A 366 -1.59 15.94 10.66
C GLU A 366 -2.38 17.24 10.89
N LEU A 367 -1.80 18.24 11.54
CA LEU A 367 -2.41 19.55 11.79
C LEU A 367 -2.62 20.35 10.50
N SER A 368 -1.64 20.39 9.59
CA SER A 368 -1.78 21.05 8.29
C SER A 368 -2.84 20.36 7.43
N SER A 369 -2.95 19.03 7.50
CA SER A 369 -4.00 18.28 6.80
C SER A 369 -5.38 18.55 7.39
N ALA A 370 -5.47 18.82 8.70
CA ALA A 370 -6.72 19.17 9.39
C ALA A 370 -7.33 20.46 8.82
N ALA A 371 -6.48 21.44 8.48
CA ALA A 371 -6.87 22.73 7.92
C ALA A 371 -7.17 22.73 6.40
N ALA A 372 -6.96 21.62 5.68
CA ALA A 372 -6.77 21.66 4.22
C ALA A 372 -8.05 21.85 3.35
N THR A 373 -9.26 21.71 3.89
CA THR A 373 -10.49 21.99 3.12
C THR A 373 -11.53 22.66 3.99
N PRO A 374 -11.97 23.89 3.68
CA PRO A 374 -13.02 24.53 4.44
C PRO A 374 -14.35 23.77 4.25
N PRO A 375 -15.18 23.62 5.29
CA PRO A 375 -16.45 22.87 5.23
C PRO A 375 -17.36 23.17 4.02
N PRO A 376 -17.48 24.42 3.52
CA PRO A 376 -18.29 24.73 2.35
C PRO A 376 -17.80 24.04 1.06
N ALA A 377 -16.50 23.99 0.82
CA ALA A 377 -15.93 23.36 -0.37
C ALA A 377 -16.08 21.82 -0.32
N LEU A 378 -15.96 21.24 0.88
CA LEU A 378 -16.17 19.82 1.07
C LEU A 378 -17.64 19.42 0.87
N ALA A 379 -18.59 20.21 1.37
CA ALA A 379 -20.01 19.97 1.19
C ALA A 379 -20.43 20.04 -0.30
N GLN A 380 -19.89 21.02 -1.05
CA GLN A 380 -20.13 21.10 -2.49
C GLN A 380 -19.61 19.86 -3.22
N ALA A 381 -18.41 19.38 -2.88
CA ALA A 381 -17.87 18.15 -3.47
C ALA A 381 -18.74 16.91 -3.20
N TRP A 382 -19.41 16.85 -2.03
CA TRP A 382 -20.40 15.81 -1.75
C TRP A 382 -21.67 16.00 -2.60
N ALA A 383 -22.17 17.23 -2.71
CA ALA A 383 -23.36 17.57 -3.48
C ALA A 383 -23.22 17.20 -4.96
N ASP A 384 -22.06 17.46 -5.57
CA ASP A 384 -21.76 17.15 -6.97
C ASP A 384 -21.81 15.63 -7.27
N LEU A 385 -21.66 14.77 -6.25
CA LEU A 385 -21.67 13.33 -6.39
C LEU A 385 -23.04 12.69 -6.12
N VAL A 386 -24.00 13.41 -5.53
CA VAL A 386 -25.30 12.86 -5.07
C VAL A 386 -26.05 12.15 -6.21
N GLU A 387 -26.22 12.83 -7.34
CA GLU A 387 -26.98 12.28 -8.47
C GLU A 387 -26.27 11.10 -9.13
N GLY A 388 -24.94 11.16 -9.29
CA GLY A 388 -24.14 10.04 -9.81
C GLY A 388 -24.22 8.81 -8.90
N VAL A 389 -24.15 9.02 -7.58
CA VAL A 389 -24.30 7.95 -6.59
C VAL A 389 -25.70 7.32 -6.62
N ARG A 390 -26.75 8.15 -6.77
CA ARG A 390 -28.15 7.71 -6.91
C ARG A 390 -28.37 6.92 -8.20
N ALA A 391 -27.74 7.34 -9.29
CA ALA A 391 -27.75 6.65 -10.59
C ALA A 391 -26.87 5.39 -10.64
N LEU A 392 -26.22 5.02 -9.52
CA LEU A 392 -25.29 3.90 -9.43
C LEU A 392 -24.06 4.01 -10.35
N ASP A 393 -23.68 5.23 -10.73
CA ASP A 393 -22.47 5.48 -11.52
C ASP A 393 -21.22 5.00 -10.78
N TYR A 394 -20.37 4.26 -11.48
CA TYR A 394 -19.21 3.62 -10.86
C TYR A 394 -18.21 4.64 -10.32
N ASP A 395 -17.85 5.65 -11.13
CA ASP A 395 -16.81 6.62 -10.77
C ASP A 395 -17.27 7.56 -9.66
N ALA A 396 -18.52 8.03 -9.71
CA ALA A 396 -19.13 8.82 -8.65
C ALA A 396 -19.15 8.06 -7.32
N ARG A 397 -19.46 6.76 -7.36
CA ARG A 397 -19.45 5.91 -6.16
C ARG A 397 -18.06 5.64 -5.62
N ILE A 398 -17.04 5.49 -6.47
CA ILE A 398 -15.65 5.38 -6.02
C ILE A 398 -15.18 6.67 -5.36
N LYS A 399 -15.52 7.84 -5.93
CA LYS A 399 -15.21 9.15 -5.34
C LYS A 399 -15.93 9.34 -4.00
N ALA A 400 -17.24 9.11 -3.94
CA ALA A 400 -18.03 9.23 -2.71
C ALA A 400 -17.54 8.25 -1.62
N ARG A 401 -17.20 7.02 -2.00
CA ARG A 401 -16.57 6.03 -1.11
C ARG A 401 -15.26 6.55 -0.50
N GLN A 402 -14.45 7.25 -1.28
CA GLN A 402 -13.23 7.89 -0.76
C GLN A 402 -13.58 9.00 0.23
N MET A 403 -14.53 9.87 -0.10
CA MET A 403 -14.97 10.93 0.81
C MET A 403 -15.52 10.39 2.12
N VAL A 404 -16.26 9.28 2.11
CA VAL A 404 -16.67 8.55 3.32
C VAL A 404 -15.45 8.15 4.13
N ALA A 405 -14.46 7.53 3.49
CA ALA A 405 -13.25 7.05 4.15
C ALA A 405 -12.39 8.18 4.72
N ASP A 406 -12.48 9.39 4.16
CA ASP A 406 -11.74 10.57 4.62
C ASP A 406 -12.47 11.31 5.73
N THR A 407 -13.80 11.36 5.67
CA THR A 407 -14.65 12.08 6.63
C THR A 407 -14.87 11.30 7.93
N PHE A 408 -15.11 9.98 7.84
CA PHE A 408 -15.53 9.18 8.98
C PHE A 408 -14.43 8.24 9.48
N GLU A 409 -14.27 8.22 10.80
CA GLU A 409 -13.47 7.20 11.48
C GLU A 409 -14.29 5.92 11.61
N ARG A 410 -15.55 6.06 12.02
CA ARG A 410 -16.46 4.95 12.29
C ARG A 410 -17.91 5.32 11.96
N ILE A 411 -18.64 4.40 11.35
CA ILE A 411 -20.08 4.46 11.14
C ILE A 411 -20.70 3.23 11.80
N ALA A 412 -21.49 3.42 12.85
CA ALA A 412 -22.24 2.33 13.47
C ALA A 412 -23.67 2.28 12.94
N ILE A 413 -24.11 1.11 12.51
CA ILE A 413 -25.45 0.90 11.92
C ILE A 413 -26.31 0.10 12.87
N TYR A 414 -27.43 0.70 13.28
CA TYR A 414 -28.49 0.06 14.04
C TYR A 414 -29.69 -0.19 13.12
N HIS A 415 -29.71 -1.36 12.48
CA HIS A 415 -30.66 -1.68 11.39
C HIS A 415 -32.14 -1.76 11.80
N ARG A 416 -32.44 -1.71 13.12
CA ARG A 416 -33.77 -1.60 13.72
C ARG A 416 -33.87 -0.43 14.72
N GLY A 417 -32.97 0.55 14.64
CA GLY A 417 -32.84 1.65 15.60
C GLY A 417 -32.01 1.28 16.84
N ILE A 418 -31.49 2.29 17.55
CA ILE A 418 -30.67 2.14 18.77
C ILE A 418 -31.48 1.42 19.86
N GLU A 419 -32.76 1.76 19.98
CA GLU A 419 -33.74 1.06 20.80
C GLU A 419 -34.62 0.16 19.91
N PRO A 420 -34.26 -1.12 19.73
CA PRO A 420 -34.93 -1.99 18.78
C PRO A 420 -36.35 -2.32 19.25
N VAL A 421 -37.36 -1.71 18.64
CA VAL A 421 -38.77 -2.07 18.85
C VAL A 421 -39.11 -3.33 18.06
N GLN A 422 -39.92 -4.24 18.62
CA GLN A 422 -40.46 -5.38 17.88
C GLN A 422 -41.58 -4.95 16.90
N THR A 423 -41.19 -4.26 15.82
CA THR A 423 -42.06 -3.93 14.69
C THR A 423 -41.84 -4.89 13.51
N ARG A 424 -42.79 -4.92 12.55
CA ARG A 424 -42.57 -5.62 11.28
C ARG A 424 -41.34 -5.02 10.58
N SER A 425 -40.50 -5.85 9.96
CA SER A 425 -39.18 -5.49 9.40
C SER A 425 -39.14 -4.40 8.30
N TRP A 426 -40.28 -3.82 7.92
CA TRP A 426 -40.44 -2.77 6.90
C TRP A 426 -41.05 -1.48 7.48
N LYS A 427 -41.43 -1.47 8.77
CA LYS A 427 -41.86 -0.31 9.54
C LYS A 427 -40.83 -0.04 10.64
N GLY A 428 -40.23 1.15 10.65
CA GLY A 428 -39.23 1.55 11.66
C GLY A 428 -38.12 2.41 11.08
N THR A 429 -37.17 2.79 11.93
CA THR A 429 -36.00 3.59 11.57
C THR A 429 -34.74 2.73 11.48
N ILE A 430 -33.78 3.21 10.70
CA ILE A 430 -32.39 2.77 10.76
C ILE A 430 -31.62 3.91 11.41
N ASP A 431 -30.92 3.64 12.50
CA ASP A 431 -30.11 4.68 13.14
C ASP A 431 -28.65 4.53 12.72
N LEU A 432 -28.03 5.66 12.38
CA LEU A 432 -26.63 5.75 12.03
C LEU A 432 -25.92 6.60 13.07
N VAL A 433 -24.91 6.04 13.72
CA VAL A 433 -23.98 6.82 14.55
C VAL A 433 -22.75 7.11 13.70
N LEU A 434 -22.59 8.38 13.33
CA LEU A 434 -21.49 8.89 12.55
C LEU A 434 -20.41 9.45 13.48
N VAL A 435 -19.25 8.81 13.49
CA VAL A 435 -18.05 9.27 14.19
C VAL A 435 -17.11 9.84 13.14
N ALA A 436 -17.01 11.17 13.09
CA ALA A 436 -16.10 11.85 12.19
C ALA A 436 -14.64 11.64 12.63
N LYS A 437 -13.70 11.59 11.68
CA LYS A 437 -12.27 11.64 12.01
C LYS A 437 -11.87 12.97 12.65
N ARG A 438 -12.61 14.02 12.30
CA ARG A 438 -12.41 15.40 12.70
C ARG A 438 -13.75 15.93 13.18
N GLY A 439 -13.88 16.20 14.48
CA GLY A 439 -15.08 16.78 15.05
C GLY A 439 -15.83 15.86 16.02
N SER A 440 -17.16 15.94 15.95
CA SER A 440 -18.09 15.37 16.93
C SER A 440 -18.78 14.10 16.42
N THR A 441 -19.49 13.42 17.31
CA THR A 441 -20.37 12.29 16.94
C THR A 441 -21.78 12.79 16.69
N ARG A 442 -22.44 12.22 15.67
CA ARG A 442 -23.82 12.56 15.29
C ARG A 442 -24.65 11.31 15.12
N VAL A 443 -25.91 11.37 15.56
CA VAL A 443 -26.89 10.30 15.32
C VAL A 443 -27.89 10.74 14.29
N LEU A 444 -28.17 9.86 13.34
CA LEU A 444 -29.14 10.09 12.27
C LEU A 444 -30.25 9.05 12.36
N HIS A 445 -31.49 9.51 12.43
CA HIS A 445 -32.67 8.65 12.36
C HIS A 445 -33.19 8.60 10.93
N VAL A 446 -32.95 7.48 10.26
CA VAL A 446 -33.24 7.29 8.83
C VAL A 446 -34.54 6.50 8.66
N ASP A 447 -35.48 7.03 7.88
CA ASP A 447 -36.66 6.29 7.45
C ASP A 447 -36.25 5.12 6.56
N ARG A 448 -36.71 3.91 6.90
CA ARG A 448 -36.31 2.68 6.21
C ARG A 448 -36.80 2.59 4.76
N GLN A 449 -37.86 3.30 4.40
CA GLN A 449 -38.45 3.25 3.06
C GLN A 449 -37.97 4.39 2.18
N THR A 450 -37.97 5.62 2.71
CA THR A 450 -37.62 6.82 1.93
C THR A 450 -36.14 7.16 1.99
N GLY A 451 -35.45 6.77 3.07
CA GLY A 451 -34.09 7.26 3.35
C GLY A 451 -34.05 8.72 3.76
N GLU A 452 -35.19 9.34 4.04
CA GLU A 452 -35.29 10.68 4.61
C GLU A 452 -34.98 10.67 6.09
N TRP A 453 -34.56 11.83 6.57
CA TRP A 453 -34.08 12.02 7.92
C TRP A 453 -35.18 12.62 8.76
N ARG A 454 -35.43 12.02 9.92
CA ARG A 454 -36.52 12.46 10.79
C ARG A 454 -36.04 13.44 11.89
N ALA A 455 -34.79 13.31 12.34
CA ALA A 455 -34.08 14.24 13.24
C ALA A 455 -32.60 13.82 13.33
N GLY A 456 -31.69 14.76 13.64
CA GLY A 456 -30.30 14.47 13.96
C GLY A 456 -29.93 15.08 15.32
N GLU A 457 -29.46 14.25 16.25
CA GLU A 457 -29.10 14.66 17.60
C GLU A 457 -27.58 14.64 17.81
N GLU A 458 -27.09 15.59 18.60
CA GLU A 458 -25.70 15.66 19.04
C GLU A 458 -25.53 14.80 20.30
N LEU A 459 -24.63 13.82 20.24
CA LEU A 459 -24.26 13.01 21.41
C LEU A 459 -22.78 13.20 21.72
N THR A 460 -22.48 13.39 23.01
CA THR A 460 -21.11 13.19 23.53
C THR A 460 -20.79 11.69 23.49
N THR A 461 -19.55 11.36 23.16
CA THR A 461 -19.07 9.96 22.99
C THR A 461 -19.32 9.07 24.21
N GLU A 462 -19.50 9.65 25.39
CA GLU A 462 -19.82 8.96 26.65
C GLU A 462 -21.27 8.41 26.70
N ALA A 463 -22.18 8.94 25.87
CA ALA A 463 -23.58 8.51 25.82
C ALA A 463 -23.84 7.32 24.87
N LEU A 464 -22.80 6.84 24.17
CA LEU A 464 -22.92 5.66 23.34
C LEU A 464 -22.86 4.40 24.22
N PRO A 465 -23.81 3.46 24.11
CA PRO A 465 -23.67 2.18 24.79
C PRO A 465 -22.37 1.53 24.33
N ALA A 466 -21.49 1.22 25.29
CA ALA A 466 -20.27 0.50 25.00
C ALA A 466 -20.63 -0.78 24.22
N PRO A 467 -19.89 -1.12 23.15
CA PRO A 467 -20.09 -2.41 22.51
C PRO A 467 -19.85 -3.50 23.56
N LEU A 468 -20.88 -4.29 23.86
CA LEU A 468 -20.75 -5.52 24.65
C LEU A 468 -19.78 -6.48 23.99
#